data_AF-A0A2G9P0E4-F1
#
_entry.id   AF-A0A2G9P0E4-F1
#
_cell.length_a   1.000
_cell.length_b   1.000
_cell.length_c   1.000
_cell.angle_alpha   90.00
_cell.angle_beta   90.00
_cell.angle_gamma   90.00
#
_symmetry.space_group_name_H-M   'P 1'
#
loop_
_entity.id
_entity.type
_entity.pdbx_description
1 polymer ?
#
loop_
_entity_poly.entity_id
_entity_poly.type
_entity_poly.pdbx_seq_one_letter_code
_entity_poly.pdbx_strand_id
1 'polypeptide(L)'
;MFRNLFPLFSHYCKRPENYFKHVKEACIILNLGMGPALLLRDVLQSAPHNGDSTDINSNVPSSAAALNELGIYKLAPQDVEILFHLRTNWPNTGK
;
A
#
# COMPACT_ATOMS: atom_id res chain seq x y z
N MET A 1 -8.01 -7.58 7.54
CA MET A 1 -9.02 -7.95 8.56
C MET A 1 -10.08 -6.83 8.69
N PHE A 2 -11.11 -6.79 7.84
CA PHE A 2 -12.28 -5.86 7.92
C PHE A 2 -13.62 -6.58 8.11
N ARG A 3 -13.56 -7.87 8.44
CA ARG A 3 -14.71 -8.79 8.41
C ARG A 3 -15.90 -8.33 9.25
N ASN A 4 -15.71 -7.40 10.19
CA ASN A 4 -16.76 -6.88 11.05
C ASN A 4 -17.09 -5.39 10.81
N LEU A 5 -16.19 -4.58 10.22
CA LEU A 5 -16.43 -3.15 10.07
C LEU A 5 -17.52 -2.87 9.03
N PHE A 6 -17.39 -3.45 7.83
CA PHE A 6 -18.35 -3.22 6.76
C PHE A 6 -19.75 -3.75 7.10
N PRO A 7 -19.92 -4.97 7.66
CA PRO A 7 -21.23 -5.42 8.11
C PRO A 7 -21.88 -4.51 9.16
N LEU A 8 -21.11 -3.92 10.08
CA LEU A 8 -21.64 -2.97 11.07
C LEU A 8 -22.22 -1.71 10.41
N PHE A 9 -21.56 -1.20 9.36
CA PHE A 9 -22.03 -0.02 8.64
C PHE A 9 -23.07 -0.32 7.56
N SER A 10 -23.21 -1.59 7.12
CA SER A 10 -24.20 -2.00 6.12
C SER A 10 -25.66 -1.71 6.52
N HIS A 11 -25.95 -1.60 7.82
CA HIS A 11 -27.28 -1.19 8.30
C HIS A 11 -27.57 0.31 8.13
N TYR A 12 -26.53 1.14 8.05
CA TYR A 12 -26.65 2.60 8.02
C TYR A 12 -26.33 3.19 6.64
N CYS A 13 -25.57 2.49 5.79
CA CYS A 13 -25.25 2.95 4.45
C CYS A 13 -25.17 1.81 3.43
N LYS A 14 -25.54 2.12 2.17
CA LYS A 14 -25.34 1.21 1.04
C LYS A 14 -23.88 1.29 0.58
N ARG A 15 -23.23 0.14 0.41
CA ARG A 15 -21.81 -0.01 -0.01
C ARG A 15 -20.83 0.71 0.93
N PRO A 16 -20.73 0.30 2.21
CA PRO A 16 -19.82 0.90 3.19
C PRO A 16 -18.36 0.93 2.70
N GLU A 17 -17.91 -0.04 1.88
CA GLU A 17 -16.55 -0.03 1.32
C GLU A 17 -16.18 1.25 0.56
N ASN A 18 -17.16 1.96 -0.03
CA ASN A 18 -16.90 3.18 -0.80
C ASN A 18 -16.54 4.38 0.08
N TYR A 19 -16.91 4.36 1.36
CA TYR A 19 -16.60 5.41 2.32
C TYR A 19 -15.24 5.22 2.99
N PHE A 20 -14.74 3.99 3.00
CA PHE A 20 -13.53 3.58 3.70
C PHE A 20 -12.41 3.17 2.74
N LYS A 21 -12.14 4.00 1.72
CA LYS A 21 -11.17 3.67 0.65
C LYS A 21 -9.74 3.45 1.17
N HIS A 22 -9.18 4.39 1.93
CA HIS A 22 -7.83 4.26 2.52
C HIS A 22 -7.73 3.04 3.44
N VAL A 23 -8.78 2.81 4.22
CA VAL A 23 -8.90 1.69 5.16
C VAL A 23 -8.90 0.36 4.39
N LYS A 24 -9.70 0.25 3.32
CA LYS A 24 -9.71 -0.91 2.42
C LYS A 24 -8.33 -1.18 1.82
N GLU A 25 -7.70 -0.15 1.25
CA GLU A 25 -6.38 -0.27 0.62
C GLU A 25 -5.28 -0.59 1.65
N ALA A 26 -5.32 -0.02 2.85
CA ALA A 26 -4.35 -0.30 3.91
C ALA A 26 -4.40 -1.78 4.33
N CYS A 27 -5.60 -2.37 4.30
CA CYS A 27 -5.74 -3.79 4.54
C CYS A 27 -5.07 -4.66 3.47
N ILE A 28 -4.99 -4.21 2.22
CA ILE A 28 -4.26 -4.94 1.18
C ILE A 28 -2.79 -5.06 1.60
N ILE A 29 -2.15 -3.94 1.97
CA ILE A 29 -0.75 -3.90 2.43
C ILE A 29 -0.54 -4.74 3.69
N LEU A 30 -1.38 -4.56 4.71
CA LEU A 30 -1.24 -5.27 5.99
C LEU A 30 -1.41 -6.79 5.84
N ASN A 31 -2.17 -7.26 4.85
CA ASN A 31 -2.43 -8.69 4.61
C ASN A 31 -1.62 -9.26 3.43
N LEU A 32 -0.78 -8.46 2.75
CA LEU A 32 0.02 -8.88 1.60
C LEU A 32 1.03 -9.99 1.96
N GLY A 33 1.33 -10.96 1.10
CA GLY A 33 2.39 -11.95 1.40
C GLY A 33 3.72 -11.27 1.74
N MET A 34 4.56 -11.87 2.60
CA MET A 34 5.85 -11.28 3.00
C MET A 34 6.77 -11.01 1.79
N GLY A 35 6.88 -11.97 0.86
CA GLY A 35 7.67 -11.80 -0.37
C GLY A 35 7.21 -10.61 -1.23
N PRO A 36 5.94 -10.57 -1.67
CA PRO A 36 5.42 -9.42 -2.42
C PRO A 36 5.52 -8.09 -1.67
N ALA A 37 5.40 -8.10 -0.35
CA ALA A 37 5.55 -6.90 0.47
C ALA A 37 6.99 -6.36 0.48
N LEU A 38 8.00 -7.24 0.53
CA LEU A 38 9.40 -6.84 0.42
C LEU A 38 9.73 -6.30 -0.97
N LEU A 39 9.24 -6.95 -2.03
CA LEU A 39 9.42 -6.48 -3.40
C LEU A 39 8.77 -5.11 -3.61
N LEU A 40 7.54 -4.92 -3.12
CA LEU A 40 6.86 -3.63 -3.21
C LEU A 40 7.65 -2.54 -2.48
N ARG A 41 8.17 -2.83 -1.28
CA ARG A 41 9.01 -1.89 -0.53
C ARG A 41 10.26 -1.50 -1.32
N ASP A 42 10.94 -2.46 -1.93
CA ASP A 42 12.14 -2.23 -2.73
C ASP A 42 11.85 -1.32 -3.94
N VAL A 43 10.74 -1.56 -4.64
CA VAL A 43 10.27 -0.69 -5.74
C VAL A 43 9.95 0.72 -5.25
N LEU A 44 9.28 0.85 -4.09
CA LEU A 44 8.94 2.15 -3.51
C LEU A 44 10.18 2.94 -3.06
N GLN A 45 11.24 2.25 -2.61
CA GLN A 45 12.51 2.87 -2.19
C GLN A 45 13.44 3.16 -3.38
N SER A 46 13.35 2.37 -4.44
CA SER A 46 14.12 2.54 -5.68
C SER A 46 13.57 3.64 -6.57
N ALA A 47 12.31 4.04 -6.38
CA ALA A 47 11.74 5.18 -7.09
C ALA A 47 12.36 6.49 -6.59
N PRO A 48 12.92 7.33 -7.49
CA PRO A 48 13.60 8.55 -7.09
C PRO A 48 12.65 9.48 -6.34
N HIS A 49 13.03 9.81 -5.11
CA HIS A 49 12.34 10.78 -4.26
C HIS A 49 12.53 12.18 -4.89
N ASN A 50 11.50 12.68 -5.56
CA ASN A 50 11.41 14.04 -6.11
C ASN A 50 12.42 14.42 -7.23
N GLY A 51 11.95 14.40 -8.47
CA GLY A 51 12.04 15.59 -9.33
C GLY A 51 13.37 16.00 -9.97
N ASP A 52 14.48 15.26 -9.89
CA ASP A 52 15.73 15.73 -10.51
C ASP A 52 16.65 14.64 -11.09
N SER A 53 16.08 13.68 -11.82
CA SER A 53 16.89 12.82 -12.70
C SER A 53 16.11 12.40 -13.93
N THR A 54 16.41 13.09 -15.03
CA THR A 54 16.14 12.74 -16.42
C THR A 54 16.85 11.44 -16.81
N ASP A 55 16.41 10.30 -16.26
CA ASP A 55 16.80 8.99 -16.78
C ASP A 55 15.57 8.29 -17.37
N ILE A 56 15.34 8.56 -18.65
CA ILE A 56 14.25 8.04 -19.50
C ILE A 56 14.37 6.49 -19.70
N ASN A 57 15.35 5.83 -19.08
CA ASN A 57 15.73 4.44 -19.37
C ASN A 57 15.79 3.50 -18.16
N SER A 58 15.13 3.80 -17.04
CA SER A 58 14.87 2.75 -16.05
C SER A 58 13.51 2.11 -16.33
N ASN A 59 13.48 0.85 -16.76
CA ASN A 59 12.27 0.02 -16.87
C ASN A 59 11.61 -0.29 -15.50
N VAL A 60 11.87 0.54 -14.49
CA VAL A 60 11.37 0.39 -13.12
C VAL A 60 9.99 1.05 -13.07
N PRO A 61 8.94 0.31 -12.68
CA PRO A 61 7.62 0.90 -12.56
C PRO A 61 7.63 2.03 -11.53
N SER A 62 7.04 3.17 -11.88
CA SER A 62 6.80 4.25 -10.93
C SER A 62 6.08 3.72 -9.69
N SER A 63 6.39 4.23 -8.50
CA SER A 63 5.73 3.85 -7.24
C SER A 63 4.21 3.82 -7.35
N ALA A 64 3.61 4.78 -8.07
CA ALA A 64 2.17 4.81 -8.28
C ALA A 64 1.66 3.67 -9.16
N ALA A 65 2.43 3.27 -10.19
CA ALA A 65 2.07 2.15 -11.06
C ALA A 65 2.08 0.82 -10.30
N ALA A 66 3.12 0.58 -9.49
CA ALA A 66 3.22 -0.62 -8.66
C ALA A 66 2.08 -0.72 -7.62
N LEU A 67 1.66 0.41 -7.04
CA LEU A 67 0.51 0.46 -6.13
C LEU A 67 -0.81 0.19 -6.87
N ASN A 68 -0.98 0.75 -8.07
CA ASN A 68 -2.18 0.54 -8.88
C ASN A 68 -2.37 -0.94 -9.27
N GLU A 69 -1.29 -1.66 -9.58
CA GLU A 69 -1.35 -3.11 -9.86
C GLU A 69 -1.89 -3.92 -8.68
N LEU A 70 -1.66 -3.45 -7.45
CA LEU A 70 -2.20 -4.05 -6.22
C LEU A 70 -3.60 -3.54 -5.87
N GLY A 71 -4.19 -2.67 -6.68
CA GLY A 71 -5.50 -2.07 -6.45
C GLY A 71 -5.50 -0.94 -5.42
N ILE A 72 -4.36 -0.29 -5.21
CA ILE A 72 -4.17 0.83 -4.28
C ILE A 72 -4.09 2.12 -5.09
N TYR A 73 -5.10 2.97 -4.95
CA TYR A 73 -5.25 4.20 -5.77
C TYR A 73 -5.34 5.48 -4.93
N LYS A 74 -5.54 5.37 -3.61
CA LYS A 74 -5.77 6.51 -2.70
C LYS A 74 -4.68 6.68 -1.66
N LEU A 75 -4.08 5.60 -1.18
CA LEU A 75 -2.93 5.68 -0.26
C LEU A 75 -1.70 6.31 -0.93
N ALA A 76 -1.05 7.22 -0.22
CA ALA A 76 0.24 7.75 -0.64
C ALA A 76 1.36 6.71 -0.39
N PRO A 77 2.43 6.69 -1.20
CA PRO A 77 3.58 5.80 -0.98
C PRO A 77 4.19 5.89 0.42
N GLN A 78 4.21 7.08 1.04
CA GLN A 78 4.70 7.30 2.39
C GLN A 78 3.85 6.59 3.45
N ASP A 79 2.52 6.62 3.30
CA ASP A 79 1.61 5.91 4.19
C ASP A 79 1.78 4.39 4.08
N VAL A 80 2.08 3.89 2.87
CA VAL A 80 2.36 2.47 2.63
C VAL A 80 3.62 2.02 3.39
N GLU A 81 4.65 2.86 3.46
CA GLU A 81 5.85 2.55 4.25
C GLU A 81 5.56 2.45 5.75
N ILE A 82 4.71 3.34 6.29
CA ILE A 82 4.25 3.24 7.68
C ILE A 82 3.49 1.93 7.89
N LEU A 83 2.60 1.55 6.96
CA LEU A 83 1.84 0.31 7.04
C LEU A 83 2.71 -0.95 7.04
N PHE A 84 3.86 -0.94 6.36
CA PHE A 84 4.81 -2.05 6.44
C PHE A 84 5.39 -2.24 7.84
N HIS A 85 5.75 -1.15 8.53
CA HIS A 85 6.28 -1.20 9.89
C HIS A 85 5.24 -1.65 10.93
N LEU A 86 3.94 -1.54 10.62
CA LEU A 86 2.86 -2.03 11.49
C LEU A 86 2.60 -3.53 11.36
N ARG A 87 3.26 -4.22 10.41
CA ARG A 87 3.05 -5.67 10.23
C ARG A 87 3.80 -6.45 11.29
N THR A 88 3.10 -7.38 11.95
CA THR A 88 3.69 -8.22 13.01
C THR A 88 4.81 -9.14 12.53
N ASN A 89 4.80 -9.51 11.25
CA ASN A 89 5.81 -10.37 10.63
C ASN A 89 6.81 -9.58 9.78
N TRP A 90 6.92 -8.26 9.99
CA TRP A 90 7.90 -7.46 9.25
C TRP A 90 9.31 -7.82 9.72
N PRO A 91 10.27 -8.09 8.82
CA PRO A 91 11.65 -8.30 9.23
C PRO A 91 12.11 -7.04 9.93
N ASN A 92 12.46 -7.17 11.20
CA ASN A 92 12.95 -6.07 12.00
C ASN A 92 14.26 -5.62 11.34
N THR A 93 14.21 -4.52 10.60
CA THR A 93 15.40 -3.88 10.04
C THR A 93 16.15 -3.31 11.23
N GLY A 94 16.97 -4.14 11.87
CA GLY A 94 17.83 -3.75 12.97
C GLY A 94 18.54 -2.46 12.61
N LYS A 95 18.14 -1.38 13.28
CA LYS A 95 18.96 -0.19 13.44
C LYS A 95 19.59 -0.30 14.82
#